data_AF-A0A6A4HNX6-F1
#
_entry.id   AF-A0A6A4HNX6-F1
#
_cell.length_a   1.000
_cell.length_b   1.000
_cell.length_c   1.000
_cell.angle_alpha   90.00
_cell.angle_beta   90.00
_cell.angle_gamma   90.00
#
_symmetry.space_group_name_H-M   'P 1'
#
loop_
_entity.id
_entity.type
_entity.pdbx_description
1 polymer ?
#
loop_
_entity_poly.entity_id
_entity_poly.type
_entity_poly.pdbx_seq_one_letter_code
_entity_poly.pdbx_strand_id
1 'polypeptide(L)'
;LAQIRQTWLSSVYAFYKGDVTIEYWNEKKHHVFTCVACGCKHTVTRYLTTNHNSTKSLHQHAVKCFGKETVNAALKTKNLSEATGLVKKHAKSKLGTLTAVFQKLASRGKEVYSHIPLTKAESRYVLIDIALKCVLTFCD
;
A
#
# COMPACT_ATOMS: atom_id res chain seq x y z
N LEU A 1 20.10 3.22 -11.22
CA LEU A 1 18.85 2.89 -10.49
C LEU A 1 18.01 4.12 -10.17
N ALA A 2 18.60 5.24 -9.73
CA ALA A 2 17.85 6.46 -9.39
C ALA A 2 16.91 6.96 -10.51
N GLN A 3 17.40 7.05 -11.75
CA GLN A 3 16.61 7.52 -12.89
C GLN A 3 15.44 6.57 -13.27
N ILE A 4 15.65 5.25 -13.21
CA ILE A 4 14.58 4.29 -13.56
C ILE A 4 13.54 4.12 -12.45
N ARG A 5 13.88 4.46 -11.20
CA ARG A 5 12.89 4.51 -10.10
C ARG A 5 11.86 5.62 -10.32
N GLN A 6 12.25 6.72 -10.98
CA GLN A 6 11.32 7.82 -11.30
C GLN A 6 10.24 7.39 -12.31
N THR A 7 10.52 6.39 -13.15
CA THR A 7 9.54 5.88 -14.11
C THR A 7 8.56 4.87 -13.48
N TRP A 8 8.83 4.42 -12.24
CA TRP A 8 7.95 3.51 -11.52
C TRP A 8 6.82 4.28 -10.85
N LEU A 9 5.82 4.70 -11.64
CA LEU A 9 4.70 5.49 -11.12
C LEU A 9 3.58 4.64 -10.52
N SER A 10 3.55 3.34 -10.83
CA SER A 10 2.52 2.42 -10.33
C SER A 10 2.69 2.13 -8.84
N SER A 11 1.61 2.22 -8.06
CA SER A 11 1.64 1.91 -6.62
C SER A 11 1.93 0.44 -6.29
N VAL A 12 1.94 -0.47 -7.28
CA VAL A 12 2.36 -1.87 -7.10
C VAL A 12 3.80 -1.99 -6.56
N TYR A 13 4.69 -1.04 -6.90
CA TYR A 13 6.06 -1.05 -6.41
C TYR A 13 6.17 -0.80 -4.90
N ALA A 14 5.12 -0.28 -4.24
CA ALA A 14 5.08 -0.07 -2.79
C ALA A 14 5.14 -1.38 -1.98
N PHE A 15 4.76 -2.51 -2.59
CA PHE A 15 4.77 -3.84 -1.95
C PHE A 15 6.16 -4.50 -1.98
N TYR A 16 7.15 -3.83 -2.53
CA TYR A 16 8.51 -4.33 -2.66
C TYR A 16 9.49 -3.41 -1.93
N LYS A 17 10.63 -3.97 -1.54
CA LYS A 17 11.73 -3.20 -0.94
C LYS A 17 12.26 -2.18 -1.97
N GLY A 18 12.65 -1.02 -1.46
CA GLY A 18 13.24 0.04 -2.29
C GLY A 18 14.60 -0.39 -2.86
N ASP A 19 15.32 -1.26 -2.16
CA ASP A 19 16.60 -1.82 -2.57
C ASP A 19 16.38 -2.90 -3.63
N VAL A 20 16.40 -2.46 -4.89
CA VAL A 20 16.29 -3.32 -6.06
C VAL A 20 17.69 -3.73 -6.46
N THR A 21 17.93 -5.04 -6.45
CA THR A 21 19.21 -5.61 -6.89
C THR A 21 19.22 -5.72 -8.41
N ILE A 22 20.38 -5.45 -9.02
CA ILE A 22 20.60 -5.71 -10.43
C ILE A 22 21.37 -7.01 -10.54
N GLU A 23 20.80 -7.98 -11.25
CA GLU A 23 21.45 -9.25 -11.55
C GLU A 23 21.70 -9.39 -13.05
N TYR A 24 22.77 -10.11 -13.40
CA TYR A 24 23.15 -10.41 -14.77
C TYR A 24 22.99 -11.90 -15.01
N TRP A 25 22.03 -12.29 -15.85
CA TRP A 25 21.82 -13.68 -16.25
C TRP A 25 21.97 -13.76 -17.76
N ASN A 26 22.86 -14.62 -18.26
CA ASN A 26 23.09 -14.76 -19.71
C ASN A 26 23.34 -13.41 -20.40
N GLU A 27 24.21 -12.57 -19.82
CA GLU A 27 24.57 -11.22 -20.29
C GLU A 27 23.41 -10.21 -20.33
N LYS A 28 22.25 -10.59 -19.82
CA LYS A 28 21.04 -9.77 -19.75
C LYS A 28 20.87 -9.19 -18.37
N LYS A 29 20.41 -7.94 -18.32
CA LYS A 29 20.19 -7.20 -17.07
C LYS A 29 18.79 -7.45 -16.51
N HIS A 30 18.72 -7.85 -15.26
CA HIS A 30 17.50 -8.13 -14.53
C HIS A 30 17.41 -7.24 -13.28
N HIS A 31 16.21 -6.75 -12.99
CA HIS A 31 15.89 -6.11 -11.72
C HIS A 31 15.20 -7.11 -10.81
N VAL A 32 15.73 -7.29 -9.62
CA VAL A 32 15.19 -8.21 -8.61
C VAL A 32 14.49 -7.41 -7.54
N PHE A 33 13.17 -7.62 -7.43
CA PHE A 33 12.32 -6.96 -6.45
C PHE A 33 12.04 -7.92 -5.30
N THR A 34 12.43 -7.53 -4.09
CA THR A 34 12.18 -8.34 -2.88
C THR A 34 10.87 -7.92 -2.23
N CYS A 35 10.01 -8.88 -1.88
CA CYS A 35 8.77 -8.59 -1.16
C CYS A 35 9.04 -7.96 0.21
N VAL A 36 8.19 -7.01 0.62
CA VAL A 36 8.31 -6.33 1.93
C VAL A 36 7.51 -7.03 3.05
N ALA A 37 6.62 -7.97 2.71
CA ALA A 37 5.79 -8.67 3.69
C ALA A 37 6.64 -9.44 4.70
N CYS A 38 6.24 -9.37 5.97
CA CYS A 38 6.93 -10.11 7.03
C CYS A 38 6.86 -11.62 6.76
N GLY A 39 8.03 -12.28 6.74
CA GLY A 39 8.13 -13.74 6.49
C GLY A 39 8.11 -14.16 5.02
N CYS A 40 7.84 -13.24 4.07
CA CYS A 40 7.93 -13.54 2.65
C CYS A 40 9.37 -13.38 2.15
N LYS A 41 9.96 -14.46 1.62
CA LYS A 41 11.29 -14.47 1.00
C LYS A 41 11.23 -14.43 -0.54
N HIS A 42 10.04 -14.27 -1.11
CA HIS A 42 9.87 -14.31 -2.55
C HIS A 42 10.46 -13.05 -3.21
N THR A 43 11.18 -13.26 -4.30
CA THR A 43 11.74 -12.22 -5.15
C THR A 43 11.12 -12.31 -6.53
N VAL A 44 10.73 -11.18 -7.09
CA VAL A 44 10.20 -11.09 -8.45
C VAL A 44 11.29 -10.51 -9.35
N THR A 45 11.76 -11.32 -10.29
CA THR A 45 12.76 -10.89 -11.27
C THR A 45 12.06 -10.28 -12.49
N ARG A 46 12.54 -9.12 -12.92
CA ARG A 46 12.05 -8.43 -14.10
C ARG A 46 13.20 -8.21 -15.07
N TYR A 47 13.06 -8.75 -16.27
CA TYR A 47 14.03 -8.52 -17.34
C TYR A 47 13.92 -7.07 -17.86
N LEU A 48 15.06 -6.42 -18.06
CA LEU A 48 15.16 -5.08 -18.61
C LEU A 48 15.12 -5.15 -20.16
N THR A 49 13.95 -5.48 -20.73
CA THR A 49 13.70 -5.32 -22.19
C THR A 49 13.22 -3.91 -22.51
N THR A 50 13.18 -3.57 -23.79
CA THR A 50 12.56 -2.36 -24.37
C THR A 50 11.12 -2.10 -23.91
N ASN A 51 10.38 -3.11 -23.45
CA ASN A 51 9.00 -2.97 -22.97
C ASN A 51 8.96 -2.81 -21.43
N HIS A 52 9.35 -1.62 -20.99
CA HIS A 52 9.71 -1.30 -19.61
C HIS A 52 8.51 -1.16 -18.63
N ASN A 53 7.27 -1.48 -18.99
CA ASN A 53 6.11 -1.11 -18.17
C ASN A 53 5.24 -2.28 -17.66
N SER A 54 5.60 -3.53 -17.93
CA SER A 54 4.81 -4.66 -17.45
C SER A 54 5.00 -4.87 -15.93
N THR A 55 3.91 -4.70 -15.17
CA THR A 55 3.84 -4.91 -13.71
C THR A 55 3.12 -6.20 -13.33
N LYS A 56 2.77 -7.05 -14.31
CA LYS A 56 1.89 -8.21 -14.10
C LYS A 56 2.43 -9.20 -13.05
N SER A 57 3.71 -9.56 -13.13
CA SER A 57 4.34 -10.49 -12.16
C SER A 57 4.38 -9.88 -10.76
N LEU A 58 4.72 -8.60 -10.65
CA LEU A 58 4.72 -7.88 -9.38
C LEU A 58 3.31 -7.79 -8.79
N HIS A 59 2.30 -7.53 -9.62
CA HIS A 59 0.91 -7.46 -9.20
C HIS A 59 0.40 -8.83 -8.72
N GLN A 60 0.65 -9.90 -9.48
CA GLN A 60 0.22 -11.25 -9.12
C GLN A 60 0.80 -11.70 -7.77
N HIS A 61 2.09 -11.44 -7.54
CA HIS A 61 2.69 -11.75 -6.24
C HIS A 61 2.11 -10.88 -5.12
N ALA A 62 1.96 -9.56 -5.34
CA ALA A 62 1.38 -8.67 -4.34
C ALA A 62 -0.04 -9.11 -3.94
N VAL A 63 -0.87 -9.54 -4.90
CA VAL A 63 -2.22 -10.07 -4.62
C VAL A 63 -2.18 -11.33 -3.77
N LYS A 64 -1.25 -12.25 -4.06
CA LYS A 64 -1.07 -13.47 -3.26
C LYS A 64 -0.59 -13.15 -1.83
N CYS A 65 0.27 -12.16 -1.67
CA CYS A 65 0.93 -11.88 -0.39
C CYS A 65 0.11 -10.96 0.51
N PHE A 66 -0.55 -9.95 -0.05
CA PHE A 66 -1.28 -8.92 0.68
C PHE A 66 -2.79 -8.95 0.44
N GLY A 67 -3.29 -9.85 -0.39
CA GLY A 67 -4.71 -9.95 -0.74
C GLY A 67 -5.12 -8.97 -1.82
N LYS A 68 -6.10 -9.37 -2.63
CA LYS A 68 -6.61 -8.60 -3.78
C LYS A 68 -7.16 -7.24 -3.36
N GLU A 69 -7.87 -7.18 -2.24
CA GLU A 69 -8.51 -5.96 -1.75
C GLU A 69 -7.50 -4.89 -1.37
N THR A 70 -6.45 -5.26 -0.63
CA THR A 70 -5.35 -4.38 -0.25
C THR A 70 -4.66 -3.80 -1.48
N VAL A 71 -4.32 -4.66 -2.45
CA VAL A 71 -3.62 -4.24 -3.67
C VAL A 71 -4.50 -3.30 -4.48
N ASN A 72 -5.79 -3.60 -4.65
CA ASN A 72 -6.73 -2.72 -5.33
C ASN A 72 -6.91 -1.38 -4.60
N ALA A 73 -6.94 -1.38 -3.26
CA ALA A 73 -7.04 -0.15 -2.48
C ALA A 73 -5.76 0.71 -2.64
N ALA A 74 -4.58 0.10 -2.66
CA ALA A 74 -3.32 0.79 -2.95
C ALA A 74 -3.26 1.32 -4.40
N LEU A 75 -3.78 0.58 -5.38
CA LEU A 75 -3.89 1.03 -6.78
C LEU A 75 -4.76 2.27 -6.97
N LYS A 76 -5.73 2.50 -6.08
CA LYS A 76 -6.57 3.70 -6.07
C LYS A 76 -5.87 4.92 -5.46
N THR A 77 -4.73 4.74 -4.77
CA THR A 77 -3.96 5.87 -4.23
C THR A 77 -3.15 6.54 -5.34
N LYS A 78 -3.17 7.87 -5.37
CA LYS A 78 -2.47 8.65 -6.42
C LYS A 78 -0.95 8.69 -6.24
N ASN A 79 -0.45 8.40 -5.05
CA ASN A 79 0.95 8.65 -4.66
C ASN A 79 1.69 7.37 -4.24
N LEU A 80 2.73 6.98 -5.00
CA LEU A 80 3.59 5.84 -4.67
C LEU A 80 4.31 6.01 -3.32
N SER A 81 4.76 7.22 -2.99
CA SER A 81 5.49 7.50 -1.75
C SER A 81 4.63 7.23 -0.52
N GLU A 82 3.37 7.70 -0.55
CA GLU A 82 2.40 7.44 0.51
C GLU A 82 2.13 5.93 0.65
N ALA A 83 1.85 5.25 -0.47
CA ALA A 83 1.62 3.81 -0.46
C ALA A 83 2.80 3.06 0.17
N THR A 84 4.02 3.39 -0.23
CA THR A 84 5.25 2.77 0.28
C THR A 84 5.42 2.98 1.79
N GLY A 85 5.13 4.19 2.29
CA GLY A 85 5.20 4.50 3.72
C GLY A 85 4.25 3.66 4.55
N LEU A 86 3.05 3.39 4.05
CA LEU A 86 2.02 2.62 4.76
C LEU A 86 2.31 1.14 4.74
N VAL A 87 2.72 0.60 3.58
CA VAL A 87 3.13 -0.80 3.52
C VAL A 87 4.28 -1.03 4.48
N LYS A 88 5.29 -0.16 4.54
CA LYS A 88 6.38 -0.29 5.50
C LYS A 88 5.90 -0.25 6.96
N LYS A 89 5.01 0.67 7.31
CA LYS A 89 4.46 0.80 8.68
C LYS A 89 3.62 -0.42 9.09
N HIS A 90 2.90 -1.01 8.15
CA HIS A 90 1.93 -2.06 8.39
C HIS A 90 2.32 -3.42 7.79
N ALA A 91 3.56 -3.60 7.35
CA ALA A 91 4.06 -4.85 6.74
C ALA A 91 4.01 -6.06 7.69
N LYS A 92 3.96 -5.79 9.01
CA LYS A 92 3.82 -6.79 10.08
C LYS A 92 2.37 -6.92 10.57
N SER A 93 1.47 -6.06 10.13
CA SER A 93 0.07 -6.04 10.56
C SER A 93 -0.74 -7.08 9.78
N LYS A 94 -1.90 -7.47 10.33
CA LYS A 94 -2.87 -8.30 9.61
C LYS A 94 -3.30 -7.60 8.32
N LEU A 95 -3.52 -8.38 7.25
CA LEU A 95 -3.96 -7.86 5.95
C LEU A 95 -5.16 -6.90 6.06
N GLY A 96 -6.15 -7.24 6.89
CA GLY A 96 -7.34 -6.41 7.09
C GLY A 96 -7.04 -4.99 7.59
N THR A 97 -6.03 -4.82 8.46
CA THR A 97 -5.59 -3.50 8.91
C THR A 97 -4.98 -2.70 7.76
N LEU A 98 -4.18 -3.35 6.91
CA LEU A 98 -3.56 -2.73 5.75
C LEU A 98 -4.61 -2.29 4.71
N THR A 99 -5.63 -3.12 4.45
CA THR A 99 -6.77 -2.78 3.58
C THR A 99 -7.50 -1.55 4.09
N ALA A 100 -7.84 -1.51 5.39
CA ALA A 100 -8.57 -0.38 5.97
C ALA A 100 -7.78 0.94 5.86
N VAL A 101 -6.46 0.89 6.07
CA VAL A 101 -5.57 2.05 5.92
C VAL A 101 -5.56 2.56 4.48
N PHE A 102 -5.46 1.67 3.48
CA PHE A 102 -5.51 2.06 2.07
C PHE A 102 -6.88 2.60 1.66
N GLN A 103 -7.98 2.00 2.15
CA GLN A 103 -9.33 2.49 1.89
C GLN A 103 -9.57 3.88 2.46
N LYS A 104 -9.09 4.16 3.69
CA LYS A 104 -9.17 5.49 4.32
C LYS A 104 -8.43 6.56 3.52
N LEU A 105 -7.33 6.20 2.87
CA LEU A 105 -6.58 7.14 2.02
C LEU A 105 -7.21 7.33 0.64
N ALA A 106 -7.72 6.26 0.04
CA ALA A 106 -8.45 6.36 -1.22
C ALA A 106 -9.75 7.18 -1.09
N SER A 107 -10.31 7.27 0.13
CA SER A 107 -11.48 8.08 0.46
C SER A 107 -11.14 9.48 0.99
N ARG A 108 -9.87 9.84 1.17
CA ARG A 108 -9.50 11.17 1.67
C ARG A 108 -9.93 12.25 0.66
N GLY A 109 -10.89 13.10 1.05
CA GLY A 109 -11.51 14.10 0.17
C GLY A 109 -12.74 13.61 -0.62
N LYS A 110 -13.19 12.37 -0.40
CA LYS A 110 -14.51 11.87 -0.83
C LYS A 110 -15.29 11.52 0.44
N GLU A 111 -16.49 12.05 0.59
CA GLU A 111 -17.40 11.58 1.63
C GLU A 111 -17.73 10.11 1.33
N VAL A 112 -17.14 9.20 2.09
CA VAL A 112 -17.42 7.77 2.00
C VAL A 112 -18.11 7.39 3.30
N TYR A 113 -19.43 7.20 3.20
CA TYR A 113 -20.23 6.69 4.30
C TYR A 113 -19.88 5.21 4.51
N SER A 114 -19.48 4.84 5.73
CA SER A 114 -19.27 3.43 6.08
C SER A 114 -20.63 2.78 6.34
N HIS A 115 -20.94 1.69 5.62
CA HIS A 115 -22.10 0.83 5.91
C HIS A 115 -21.82 -0.24 6.98
N ILE A 116 -20.59 -0.30 7.49
CA ILE A 116 -20.23 -1.25 8.54
C ILE A 116 -20.80 -0.71 9.86
N PRO A 117 -21.69 -1.45 10.54
CA PRO A 117 -22.20 -1.03 11.84
C PRO A 117 -21.02 -0.95 12.82
N LEU A 118 -20.90 0.19 13.48
CA LEU A 118 -19.92 0.40 14.54
C LEU A 118 -20.20 -0.61 15.66
N THR A 119 -19.13 -1.16 16.24
CA THR A 119 -19.28 -1.96 17.46
C THR A 119 -19.65 -1.04 18.63
N LYS A 120 -20.25 -1.60 19.69
CA LYS A 120 -20.69 -0.82 20.86
C LYS A 120 -19.57 0.03 21.49
N ALA A 121 -18.31 -0.44 21.43
CA ALA A 121 -17.15 0.30 21.93
C ALA A 121 -16.81 1.50 21.02
N GLU A 122 -16.82 1.29 19.71
CA GLU A 122 -16.54 2.34 18.71
C GLU A 122 -17.62 3.42 18.74
N SER A 123 -18.91 3.04 18.87
CA SER A 123 -20.01 4.01 19.02
C SER A 123 -19.86 4.90 20.26
N ARG A 124 -19.42 4.32 21.39
CA ARG A 124 -19.16 5.08 22.62
C ARG A 124 -18.01 6.07 22.42
N TYR A 125 -16.92 5.64 21.78
CA TYR A 125 -15.77 6.50 21.53
C TYR A 125 -16.14 7.70 20.64
N VAL A 126 -16.89 7.46 19.55
CA VAL A 126 -17.38 8.52 18.65
C VAL A 126 -18.28 9.51 19.39
N LEU A 127 -19.20 9.03 20.24
CA LEU A 127 -20.05 9.90 21.05
C LEU A 127 -19.25 10.76 22.03
N ILE A 128 -18.25 10.19 22.69
CA ILE A 128 -17.37 10.93 23.61
C ILE A 128 -16.55 11.98 22.84
N ASP A 129 -15.98 11.62 21.69
CA ASP A 129 -15.19 12.54 20.85
C ASP A 129 -16.04 13.72 20.35
N ILE A 130 -17.28 13.47 19.92
CA ILE A 130 -18.22 14.53 19.53
C ILE A 130 -18.58 15.41 20.72
N ALA A 131 -18.91 14.81 21.87
CA ALA A 131 -19.25 15.56 23.08
C ALA A 131 -18.07 16.44 23.55
N LEU A 132 -16.85 15.92 23.52
CA LEU A 132 -15.64 16.68 23.87
C LEU A 132 -15.43 17.86 22.92
N LYS A 133 -15.61 17.64 21.61
CA LYS A 133 -15.51 18.70 20.60
C LYS A 133 -16.57 19.78 20.78
N CYS A 134 -17.82 19.41 21.09
CA CYS A 134 -18.88 20.38 21.39
C CYS A 134 -18.59 21.19 22.65
N VAL A 135 -18.11 20.57 23.73
CA VAL A 135 -17.74 21.28 24.97
C VAL A 135 -16.60 22.27 24.72
N LEU A 136 -15.61 21.89 23.90
CA LEU A 136 -14.47 22.75 23.56
C LEU A 136 -14.82 23.87 22.57
N THR A 137 -15.91 23.76 21.80
CA THR A 137 -16.35 24.81 20.85
C THR A 137 -17.42 25.74 21.42
N PHE A 138 -18.02 25.42 22.56
CA PHE A 138 -19.00 26.27 23.27
C PHE A 138 -18.40 27.02 24.48
N CYS A 139 -17.09 26.94 24.69
CA CYS A 139 -16.37 27.63 25.76
C CYS A 139 -15.46 28.79 25.27
N ASP A 140 -15.57 29.20 24.00
CA ASP A 140 -15.00 30.44 23.46
C ASP A 140 -16.11 31.45 23.15
#